data_AF-A0A841BBS7-F1
#
_entry.id   AF-A0A841BBS7-F1
#
_cell.length_a   1.000
_cell.length_b   1.000
_cell.length_c   1.000
_cell.angle_alpha   90.00
_cell.angle_beta   90.00
_cell.angle_gamma   90.00
#
_symmetry.space_group_name_H-M   'P 1'
#
loop_
_entity.id
_entity.type
_entity.pdbx_description
1 polymer ?
#
loop_
_entity_poly.entity_id
_entity_poly.type
_entity_poly.pdbx_seq_one_letter_code
_entity_poly.pdbx_strand_id
1 'polypeptide(L)'
;MGNLSHSPVLDGVFSDGPDTVLLHPAVTTRRWRRRRILAATRSSTVLKGLGGVTVVGFALVAGSGFAGKFIFTAVVLIVVLAGWRAACGSRGYRRLHESAPGARLRRGEGWRSRDFADLEADTARLVRELLAGVDELHRTPARAWIDPTLPGEAHRVVWEALCCLDRSRDARALAEELATDPDAGEDLVAAARQAVTRIDHDLGEVARHLRGCLLLTRAWEAKLRRTDLAHRIDRVLAVLPGREELRGLTGAAELLPRNVFAHVTAARDLTQAGEFSWERPPSQWPRLTLLPPHRPPTPPTTGDQARERQS
;
A
#
# COMPACT_ATOMS: atom_id res chain seq x y z
N MET A 1 16.25 6.63 -13.98
CA MET A 1 15.57 5.40 -14.42
C MET A 1 15.01 4.68 -13.21
N GLY A 2 13.75 4.93 -12.85
CA GLY A 2 13.11 4.31 -11.69
C GLY A 2 12.35 3.04 -12.10
N ASN A 3 13.01 1.88 -12.06
CA ASN A 3 12.28 0.62 -12.07
C ASN A 3 11.60 0.50 -10.70
N LEU A 4 10.30 0.80 -10.65
CA LEU A 4 9.43 0.43 -9.54
C LEU A 4 9.45 -1.09 -9.43
N SER A 5 10.40 -1.59 -8.64
CA SER A 5 10.58 -2.99 -8.34
C SER A 5 9.36 -3.45 -7.55
N HIS A 6 8.39 -4.00 -8.27
CA HIS A 6 7.19 -4.53 -7.67
C HIS A 6 7.56 -5.77 -6.85
N SER A 7 7.13 -5.80 -5.59
CA SER A 7 7.19 -6.98 -4.75
C SER A 7 6.59 -8.20 -5.47
N PRO A 8 7.20 -9.40 -5.33
CA PRO A 8 6.63 -10.64 -5.85
C PRO A 8 5.39 -11.09 -5.04
N VAL A 9 5.15 -10.44 -3.90
CA VAL A 9 3.97 -10.66 -3.06
C VAL A 9 2.88 -9.67 -3.44
N LEU A 10 1.66 -10.18 -3.59
CA LEU A 10 0.52 -9.44 -4.07
C LEU A 10 -0.68 -9.66 -3.16
N ASP A 11 -1.30 -8.57 -2.74
CA ASP A 11 -2.60 -8.61 -2.10
C ASP A 11 -3.69 -8.56 -3.19
N GLY A 12 -4.62 -9.50 -3.11
CA GLY A 12 -5.70 -9.67 -4.09
C GLY A 12 -7.01 -10.05 -3.43
N VAL A 13 -8.12 -9.74 -4.11
CA VAL A 13 -9.44 -10.24 -3.74
C VAL A 13 -9.76 -11.41 -4.67
N PHE A 14 -9.91 -12.59 -4.07
CA PHE A 14 -10.25 -13.84 -4.75
C PHE A 14 -11.72 -14.20 -4.47
N SER A 15 -12.21 -15.26 -5.12
CA SER A 15 -13.58 -15.79 -4.95
C SER A 15 -13.93 -15.99 -3.47
N ASP A 16 -12.96 -16.44 -2.70
CA ASP A 16 -13.14 -16.84 -1.30
C ASP A 16 -12.82 -15.71 -0.30
N GLY A 17 -12.45 -14.52 -0.79
CA GLY A 17 -12.09 -13.36 0.03
C GLY A 17 -10.71 -12.78 -0.26
N PRO A 18 -10.29 -11.76 0.52
CA PRO A 18 -8.97 -11.15 0.40
C PRO A 18 -7.87 -12.11 0.85
N ASP A 19 -6.75 -12.13 0.12
CA ASP A 19 -5.62 -13.03 0.38
C ASP A 19 -4.31 -12.47 -0.18
N THR A 20 -3.20 -12.95 0.38
CA THR A 20 -1.84 -12.60 -0.02
C THR A 20 -1.23 -13.74 -0.82
N VAL A 21 -0.65 -13.42 -1.97
CA VAL A 21 -0.10 -14.39 -2.92
C VAL A 21 1.36 -14.11 -3.21
N LEU A 22 2.21 -15.11 -3.04
CA LEU A 22 3.58 -15.11 -3.52
C LEU A 22 3.60 -15.60 -4.96
N LEU A 23 4.14 -14.83 -5.90
CA LEU A 23 4.28 -15.27 -7.29
C LEU A 23 5.50 -16.18 -7.48
N HIS A 24 5.46 -17.06 -8.47
CA HIS A 24 6.61 -17.86 -8.87
C HIS A 24 7.78 -16.94 -9.30
N PRO A 25 9.05 -17.20 -8.89
CA PRO A 25 10.21 -16.36 -9.21
C PRO A 25 10.42 -16.08 -10.71
N ALA A 26 10.14 -17.06 -11.57
CA ALA A 26 10.19 -16.90 -13.03
C ALA A 26 9.03 -16.07 -13.64
N VAL A 27 7.97 -15.77 -12.88
CA VAL A 27 6.84 -14.97 -13.36
C VAL A 27 7.14 -13.50 -13.12
N THR A 28 7.42 -12.77 -14.20
CA THR A 28 7.62 -11.33 -14.11
C THR A 28 6.31 -10.62 -13.76
N THR A 29 6.35 -9.74 -12.77
CA THR A 29 5.21 -8.92 -12.31
C THR A 29 4.57 -8.13 -13.46
N ARG A 30 5.35 -7.73 -14.47
CA ARG A 30 4.87 -7.07 -15.71
C ARG A 30 3.96 -7.97 -16.55
N ARG A 31 4.29 -9.26 -16.66
CA ARG A 31 3.46 -10.25 -17.38
C ARG A 31 2.15 -10.49 -16.64
N TRP A 32 2.19 -10.53 -15.31
CA TRP A 32 1.01 -10.69 -14.48
C TRP A 32 0.09 -9.46 -14.53
N ARG A 33 0.64 -8.24 -14.43
CA ARG A 33 -0.12 -6.99 -14.63
C ARG A 33 -0.79 -6.92 -16.00
N ARG A 34 -0.05 -7.25 -17.06
CA ARG A 34 -0.62 -7.29 -18.42
C ARG A 34 -1.79 -8.26 -18.52
N ARG A 35 -1.70 -9.43 -17.87
CA ARG A 35 -2.82 -10.39 -17.82
C ARG A 35 -4.01 -9.86 -17.02
N ARG A 36 -3.78 -9.22 -15.86
CA ARG A 36 -4.86 -8.57 -15.09
C ARG A 36 -5.59 -7.50 -15.90
N ILE A 37 -4.85 -6.63 -16.57
CA ILE A 37 -5.41 -5.57 -17.42
C ILE A 37 -6.23 -6.20 -18.56
N LEU A 38 -5.66 -7.21 -19.25
CA LEU A 38 -6.36 -7.90 -20.34
C LEU A 38 -7.60 -8.66 -19.88
N ALA A 39 -7.59 -9.24 -18.67
CA ALA A 39 -8.75 -9.92 -18.11
C ALA A 39 -9.87 -8.94 -17.74
N ALA A 40 -9.51 -7.78 -17.17
CA ALA A 40 -10.47 -6.72 -16.84
C ALA A 40 -11.07 -6.06 -18.08
N THR A 41 -10.31 -5.91 -19.17
CA THR A 41 -10.85 -5.36 -20.42
C THR A 41 -11.75 -6.35 -21.13
N ARG A 42 -11.42 -7.65 -21.13
CA ARG A 42 -12.18 -8.70 -21.83
C ARG A 42 -13.57 -8.92 -21.23
N SER A 43 -13.73 -8.84 -19.91
CA SER A 43 -15.05 -8.92 -19.27
C SER A 43 -15.92 -7.72 -19.62
N SER A 44 -15.35 -6.51 -19.65
CA SER A 44 -16.07 -5.28 -20.02
C SER A 44 -16.50 -5.24 -21.49
N THR A 45 -15.67 -5.75 -22.42
CA THR A 45 -16.02 -5.77 -23.85
C THR A 45 -17.08 -6.81 -24.18
N VAL A 46 -17.05 -7.98 -23.53
CA VAL A 46 -18.06 -9.02 -23.76
C VAL A 46 -19.43 -8.57 -23.21
N LEU A 47 -19.48 -7.91 -22.05
CA LEU A 47 -20.74 -7.43 -21.48
C LEU A 47 -21.35 -6.28 -22.32
N LYS A 48 -20.52 -5.34 -22.78
CA LYS A 48 -20.96 -4.24 -23.66
C LYS A 48 -21.34 -4.74 -25.05
N GLY A 49 -20.62 -5.72 -25.58
CA GLY A 49 -20.94 -6.35 -26.88
C GLY A 49 -22.25 -7.12 -26.85
N LEU A 50 -22.54 -7.85 -25.77
CA LEU A 50 -23.81 -8.58 -25.64
C LEU A 50 -25.01 -7.64 -25.52
N GLY A 51 -24.87 -6.52 -24.79
CA GLY A 51 -25.91 -5.49 -24.69
C GLY A 51 -26.17 -4.74 -26.00
N GLY A 52 -25.12 -4.49 -26.81
CA GLY A 52 -25.28 -3.84 -28.11
C GLY A 52 -26.02 -4.72 -29.13
N VAL A 53 -25.73 -6.02 -29.15
CA VAL A 53 -26.36 -6.97 -30.10
C VAL A 53 -27.84 -7.21 -29.76
N THR A 54 -28.21 -7.26 -28.48
CA THR A 54 -29.62 -7.41 -28.08
C THR A 54 -30.46 -6.18 -28.41
N VAL A 55 -29.92 -4.97 -28.24
CA VAL A 55 -30.65 -3.71 -28.54
C VAL A 55 -30.84 -3.50 -30.05
N VAL A 56 -29.80 -3.73 -30.86
CA VAL A 56 -29.91 -3.62 -32.33
C VAL A 56 -30.79 -4.72 -32.91
N GLY A 57 -30.74 -5.92 -32.35
CA GLY A 57 -31.62 -7.03 -32.71
C GLY A 57 -33.10 -6.74 -32.46
N PHE A 58 -33.44 -6.15 -31.32
CA PHE A 58 -34.83 -5.81 -30.98
C PHE A 58 -35.39 -4.70 -31.90
N ALA A 59 -34.58 -3.74 -32.31
CA ALA A 59 -35.00 -2.64 -33.19
C ALA A 59 -35.27 -3.11 -34.64
N LEU A 60 -34.53 -4.10 -35.15
CA LEU A 60 -34.68 -4.60 -36.53
C LEU A 60 -35.85 -5.59 -36.71
N VAL A 61 -36.30 -6.24 -35.64
CA VAL A 61 -37.41 -7.22 -35.68
C VAL A 61 -38.79 -6.56 -35.67
N ALA A 62 -38.87 -5.26 -35.33
CA ALA A 62 -40.14 -4.52 -35.30
C ALA A 62 -40.76 -4.27 -36.69
N GLY A 63 -40.02 -4.45 -37.79
CA GLY A 63 -40.48 -4.10 -39.15
C GLY A 63 -40.36 -5.17 -40.23
N SER A 64 -39.86 -6.38 -39.94
CA SER A 64 -39.59 -7.41 -40.97
C SER A 64 -40.42 -8.68 -40.79
N GLY A 65 -40.94 -9.19 -41.93
CA GLY A 65 -41.79 -10.38 -41.99
C GLY A 65 -41.12 -11.67 -41.51
N PHE A 66 -41.87 -12.77 -41.53
CA PHE A 66 -41.54 -14.07 -40.92
C PHE A 66 -40.10 -14.57 -41.18
N ALA A 67 -39.55 -14.30 -42.37
CA ALA A 67 -38.17 -14.63 -42.74
C ALA A 67 -37.09 -13.91 -41.91
N GLY A 68 -37.30 -12.64 -41.52
CA GLY A 68 -36.36 -11.88 -40.69
C GLY A 68 -36.23 -12.43 -39.28
N LYS A 69 -37.35 -12.94 -38.73
CA LYS A 69 -37.39 -13.61 -37.42
C LYS A 69 -36.57 -14.91 -37.44
N PHE A 70 -36.62 -15.68 -38.53
CA PHE A 70 -35.83 -16.91 -38.68
C PHE A 70 -34.32 -16.65 -38.78
N ILE A 71 -33.91 -15.61 -39.48
CA ILE A 71 -32.48 -15.25 -39.58
C ILE A 71 -31.97 -14.77 -38.21
N PHE A 72 -32.76 -13.97 -37.50
CA PHE A 72 -32.38 -13.50 -36.17
C PHE A 72 -32.29 -14.65 -35.16
N THR A 73 -33.27 -15.57 -35.13
CA THR A 73 -33.20 -16.75 -34.26
C THR A 73 -32.02 -17.65 -34.62
N ALA A 74 -31.70 -17.83 -35.91
CA ALA A 74 -30.53 -18.58 -36.33
C ALA A 74 -29.22 -17.93 -35.86
N VAL A 75 -29.07 -16.61 -35.97
CA VAL A 75 -27.88 -15.89 -35.50
C VAL A 75 -27.76 -15.97 -33.97
N VAL A 76 -28.85 -15.76 -33.23
CA VAL A 76 -28.87 -15.92 -31.76
C VAL A 76 -28.52 -17.36 -31.38
N LEU A 77 -29.07 -18.36 -32.08
CA LEU A 77 -28.79 -19.77 -31.82
C LEU A 77 -27.33 -20.11 -32.11
N ILE A 78 -26.72 -19.57 -33.17
CA ILE A 78 -25.29 -19.76 -33.49
C ILE A 78 -24.42 -19.12 -32.40
N VAL A 79 -24.76 -17.92 -31.92
CA VAL A 79 -24.03 -17.25 -30.83
C VAL A 79 -24.16 -18.03 -29.53
N VAL A 80 -25.37 -18.54 -29.22
CA VAL A 80 -25.64 -19.39 -28.05
C VAL A 80 -24.89 -20.72 -28.17
N LEU A 81 -24.88 -21.37 -29.33
CA LEU A 81 -24.16 -22.62 -29.58
C LEU A 81 -22.64 -22.44 -29.55
N ALA A 82 -22.11 -21.32 -30.05
CA ALA A 82 -20.69 -20.99 -29.96
C ALA A 82 -20.29 -20.71 -28.50
N GLY A 83 -21.11 -19.97 -27.75
CA GLY A 83 -20.94 -19.78 -26.31
C GLY A 83 -21.05 -21.09 -25.53
N TRP A 84 -21.99 -21.96 -25.90
CA TRP A 84 -22.18 -23.27 -25.30
C TRP A 84 -21.04 -24.24 -25.62
N ARG A 85 -20.51 -24.25 -26.86
CA ARG A 85 -19.31 -25.04 -27.23
C ARG A 85 -18.06 -24.55 -26.50
N ALA A 86 -17.89 -23.23 -26.34
CA ALA A 86 -16.80 -22.68 -25.53
C ALA A 86 -16.94 -23.09 -24.05
N ALA A 87 -18.17 -23.14 -23.53
CA ALA A 87 -18.47 -23.62 -22.18
C ALA A 87 -18.40 -25.16 -22.02
N CYS A 88 -18.61 -25.93 -23.10
CA CYS A 88 -18.49 -27.39 -23.12
C CYS A 88 -17.04 -27.86 -23.31
N GLY A 89 -16.23 -27.14 -24.09
CA GLY A 89 -14.80 -27.43 -24.23
C GLY A 89 -14.02 -27.32 -22.91
N SER A 90 -14.56 -26.58 -21.94
CA SER A 90 -14.04 -26.52 -20.57
C SER A 90 -14.53 -27.66 -19.65
N ARG A 91 -15.35 -28.60 -20.12
CA ARG A 91 -15.90 -29.70 -19.30
C ARG A 91 -15.01 -30.95 -19.18
N GLY A 92 -13.79 -30.93 -19.77
CA GLY A 92 -12.82 -32.02 -19.65
C GLY A 92 -12.04 -32.09 -18.32
N TYR A 93 -12.10 -31.04 -17.49
CA TYR A 93 -11.46 -31.04 -16.16
C TYR A 93 -12.51 -30.78 -15.08
N ARG A 94 -13.30 -31.82 -14.82
CA ARG A 94 -14.35 -31.82 -13.81
C ARG A 94 -13.75 -32.25 -12.47
N ARG A 95 -13.31 -31.29 -11.64
CA ARG A 95 -13.59 -31.25 -10.19
C ARG A 95 -13.25 -29.88 -9.61
N LEU A 96 -14.31 -29.30 -9.04
CA LEU A 96 -14.42 -28.23 -8.05
C LEU A 96 -13.97 -26.79 -8.39
N HIS A 97 -15.02 -25.97 -8.55
CA HIS A 97 -15.22 -24.61 -8.02
C HIS A 97 -14.25 -23.48 -8.40
N GLU A 98 -14.81 -22.48 -9.10
CA GLU A 98 -14.72 -21.04 -8.77
C GLU A 98 -14.95 -20.18 -10.02
N SER A 99 -16.16 -19.64 -10.11
CA SER A 99 -16.63 -18.82 -11.22
C SER A 99 -16.42 -17.33 -10.90
N ALA A 100 -15.25 -16.78 -11.25
CA ALA A 100 -15.08 -15.35 -11.53
C ALA A 100 -13.86 -15.11 -12.45
N PRO A 101 -13.92 -14.19 -13.43
CA PRO A 101 -12.85 -13.93 -14.39
C PRO A 101 -11.85 -12.86 -13.90
N GLY A 102 -11.52 -12.88 -12.60
CA GLY A 102 -10.41 -12.09 -12.04
C GLY A 102 -9.14 -12.94 -12.07
N ALA A 103 -8.24 -12.66 -13.02
CA ALA A 103 -6.88 -13.22 -13.15
C ALA A 103 -6.59 -14.52 -12.36
N ARG A 104 -7.21 -15.62 -12.78
CA ARG A 104 -6.92 -16.96 -12.23
C ARG A 104 -5.41 -17.19 -12.25
N LEU A 105 -4.79 -17.36 -11.08
CA LEU A 105 -3.47 -17.95 -10.99
C LEU A 105 -3.57 -19.35 -11.58
N ARG A 106 -2.76 -19.66 -12.61
CA ARG A 106 -2.65 -21.06 -13.03
C ARG A 106 -1.92 -21.83 -11.93
N ARG A 107 -2.19 -23.12 -11.82
CA ARG A 107 -1.46 -24.00 -10.90
C ARG A 107 0.04 -23.83 -11.10
N GLY A 108 0.77 -23.57 -10.02
CA GLY A 108 2.22 -23.32 -10.02
C GLY A 108 2.67 -21.90 -10.38
N GLU A 109 1.75 -20.97 -10.67
CA GLU A 109 2.12 -19.56 -10.92
C GLU A 109 2.26 -18.72 -9.65
N GLY A 110 1.71 -19.20 -8.52
CA GLY A 110 1.84 -18.56 -7.22
C GLY A 110 1.29 -19.42 -6.09
N TRP A 111 1.69 -19.10 -4.87
CA TRP A 111 1.25 -19.71 -3.61
C TRP A 111 0.43 -18.69 -2.83
N ARG A 112 -0.80 -19.03 -2.45
CA ARG A 112 -1.66 -18.20 -1.61
C ARG A 112 -1.43 -18.55 -0.14
N SER A 113 -1.61 -17.58 0.76
CA SER A 113 -1.54 -17.87 2.19
C SER A 113 -2.62 -18.87 2.63
N ARG A 114 -3.80 -18.79 2.02
CA ARG A 114 -4.91 -19.71 2.27
C ARG A 114 -4.70 -21.12 1.74
N ASP A 115 -3.79 -21.32 0.77
CA ASP A 115 -3.49 -22.66 0.27
C ASP A 115 -2.94 -23.56 1.39
N PHE A 116 -2.41 -22.98 2.47
CA PHE A 116 -1.83 -23.68 3.62
C PHE A 116 -2.66 -23.55 4.88
N ALA A 117 -3.91 -23.08 4.78
CA ALA A 117 -4.80 -22.88 5.94
C ALA A 117 -5.35 -24.20 6.51
N ASP A 118 -5.24 -25.29 5.76
CA ASP A 118 -5.56 -26.66 6.16
C ASP A 118 -4.46 -27.30 7.03
N LEU A 119 -3.27 -26.72 7.06
CA LEU A 119 -2.17 -27.19 7.90
C LEU A 119 -2.34 -26.72 9.35
N GLU A 120 -1.50 -27.27 10.25
CA GLU A 120 -1.43 -26.84 11.64
C GLU A 120 -1.28 -25.32 11.77
N ALA A 121 -1.95 -24.73 12.77
CA ALA A 121 -2.06 -23.29 12.95
C ALA A 121 -0.70 -22.58 13.00
N ASP A 122 0.32 -23.23 13.58
CA ASP A 122 1.68 -22.70 13.66
C ASP A 122 2.35 -22.65 12.30
N THR A 123 2.21 -23.70 11.48
CA THR A 123 2.72 -23.76 10.11
C THR A 123 2.03 -22.73 9.22
N ALA A 124 0.71 -22.59 9.33
CA ALA A 124 -0.04 -21.56 8.61
C ALA A 124 0.37 -20.13 9.02
N ARG A 125 0.71 -19.90 10.30
CA ARG A 125 1.30 -18.63 10.76
C ARG A 125 2.69 -18.41 10.16
N LEU A 126 3.57 -19.42 10.18
CA LEU A 126 4.91 -19.33 9.60
C LEU A 126 4.87 -18.98 8.11
N VAL A 127 3.97 -19.59 7.33
CA VAL A 127 3.77 -19.26 5.91
C VAL A 127 3.44 -17.77 5.76
N ARG A 128 2.48 -17.25 6.53
CA ARG A 128 2.13 -15.81 6.47
C ARG A 128 3.31 -14.91 6.83
N GLU A 129 4.11 -15.29 7.81
CA GLU A 129 5.33 -14.55 8.18
C GLU A 129 6.38 -14.57 7.05
N LEU A 130 6.55 -15.70 6.37
CA LEU A 130 7.46 -15.82 5.23
C LEU A 130 7.02 -14.95 4.06
N LEU A 131 5.73 -14.98 3.70
CA LEU A 131 5.19 -14.09 2.65
C LEU A 131 5.37 -12.62 3.02
N ALA A 132 5.01 -12.22 4.25
CA ALA A 132 5.18 -10.85 4.72
C ALA A 132 6.67 -10.42 4.72
N GLY A 133 7.56 -11.33 5.12
CA GLY A 133 9.00 -11.07 5.13
C GLY A 133 9.59 -10.85 3.74
N VAL A 134 9.19 -11.66 2.75
CA VAL A 134 9.61 -11.43 1.35
C VAL A 134 9.07 -10.10 0.84
N ASP A 135 7.81 -9.77 1.14
CA ASP A 135 7.22 -8.49 0.73
C ASP A 135 7.99 -7.30 1.30
N GLU A 136 8.29 -7.34 2.60
CA GLU A 136 9.04 -6.31 3.29
C GLU A 136 10.45 -6.14 2.72
N LEU A 137 11.15 -7.25 2.48
CA LEU A 137 12.50 -7.23 1.90
C LEU A 137 12.52 -6.66 0.48
N HIS A 138 11.44 -6.82 -0.28
CA HIS A 138 11.32 -6.21 -1.61
C HIS A 138 10.97 -4.72 -1.57
N ARG A 139 10.23 -4.27 -0.54
CA ARG A 139 9.74 -2.90 -0.38
C ARG A 139 10.67 -2.00 0.45
N THR A 140 11.63 -2.57 1.16
CA THR A 140 12.57 -1.81 1.99
C THR A 140 13.31 -0.70 1.21
N PRO A 141 13.35 0.54 1.71
CA PRO A 141 14.19 1.60 1.15
C PRO A 141 15.69 1.30 1.28
N ALA A 142 16.10 0.46 2.24
CA ALA A 142 17.49 0.00 2.35
C ALA A 142 17.94 -0.85 1.16
N ARG A 143 17.01 -1.25 0.27
CA ARG A 143 17.32 -2.01 -0.95
C ARG A 143 18.42 -1.36 -1.80
N ALA A 144 18.48 -0.04 -1.84
CA ALA A 144 19.52 0.68 -2.61
C ALA A 144 20.94 0.45 -2.07
N TRP A 145 21.07 -0.09 -0.86
CA TRP A 145 22.33 -0.25 -0.12
C TRP A 145 22.72 -1.72 0.11
N ILE A 146 21.84 -2.66 -0.23
CA ILE A 146 22.11 -4.10 -0.18
C ILE A 146 22.31 -4.62 -1.59
N ASP A 147 22.90 -5.82 -1.72
CA ASP A 147 23.02 -6.48 -3.02
C ASP A 147 21.62 -6.58 -3.67
N PRO A 148 21.45 -6.09 -4.92
CA PRO A 148 20.18 -6.16 -5.62
C PRO A 148 19.65 -7.58 -5.85
N THR A 149 20.48 -8.63 -5.75
CA THR A 149 20.05 -10.03 -5.89
C THR A 149 19.38 -10.59 -4.63
N LEU A 150 19.74 -10.08 -3.44
CA LEU A 150 19.32 -10.64 -2.15
C LEU A 150 17.80 -10.80 -1.99
N PRO A 151 16.95 -9.79 -2.32
CA PRO A 151 15.50 -9.98 -2.25
C PRO A 151 15.01 -11.12 -3.16
N GLY A 152 15.62 -11.26 -4.35
CA GLY A 152 15.29 -12.33 -5.29
C GLY A 152 15.74 -13.71 -4.81
N GLU A 153 16.86 -13.80 -4.11
CA GLU A 153 17.33 -15.04 -3.48
C GLU A 153 16.42 -15.44 -2.32
N ALA A 154 16.09 -14.51 -1.42
CA ALA A 154 15.12 -14.75 -0.35
C ALA A 154 13.77 -15.19 -0.90
N HIS A 155 13.29 -14.56 -1.98
CA HIS A 155 12.07 -14.98 -2.68
C HIS A 155 12.17 -16.42 -3.20
N ARG A 156 13.28 -16.80 -3.84
CA ARG A 156 13.48 -18.19 -4.32
C ARG A 156 13.50 -19.20 -3.18
N VAL A 157 14.23 -18.92 -2.10
CA VAL A 157 14.32 -19.80 -0.93
C VAL A 157 12.94 -20.01 -0.31
N VAL A 158 12.18 -18.93 -0.11
CA VAL A 158 10.80 -19.03 0.42
C VAL A 158 9.90 -19.78 -0.55
N TRP A 159 10.02 -19.54 -1.85
CA TRP A 159 9.25 -20.28 -2.86
C TRP A 159 9.53 -21.79 -2.79
N GLU A 160 10.79 -22.19 -2.73
CA GLU A 160 11.20 -23.58 -2.61
C GLU A 160 10.73 -24.21 -1.29
N ALA A 161 10.82 -23.48 -0.18
CA ALA A 161 10.30 -23.92 1.11
C ALA A 161 8.79 -24.20 1.06
N LEU A 162 8.01 -23.31 0.42
CA LEU A 162 6.56 -23.53 0.22
C LEU A 162 6.28 -24.72 -0.73
N CYS A 163 7.10 -24.94 -1.76
CA CYS A 163 7.00 -26.14 -2.60
C CYS A 163 7.34 -27.43 -1.83
N CYS A 164 8.28 -27.40 -0.89
CA CYS A 164 8.56 -28.52 0.00
C CYS A 164 7.37 -28.77 0.94
N LEU A 165 6.79 -27.70 1.48
CA LEU A 165 5.64 -27.76 2.36
C LEU A 165 4.38 -28.30 1.67
N ASP A 166 4.17 -27.95 0.40
CA ASP A 166 3.07 -28.49 -0.39
C ASP A 166 3.25 -29.98 -0.69
N ARG A 167 4.48 -30.40 -1.04
CA ARG A 167 4.82 -31.82 -1.25
C ARG A 167 4.73 -32.66 0.02
N SER A 168 4.82 -32.06 1.20
CA SER A 168 4.68 -32.77 2.47
C SER A 168 3.23 -33.01 2.89
N ARG A 169 2.22 -32.50 2.15
CA ARG A 169 0.80 -32.75 2.47
C ARG A 169 0.46 -34.23 2.46
N ASP A 170 0.90 -34.96 1.44
CA ASP A 170 0.62 -36.39 1.33
C ASP A 170 1.27 -37.18 2.49
N ALA A 171 2.48 -36.77 2.90
CA ALA A 171 3.16 -37.37 4.04
C ALA A 171 2.45 -37.06 5.37
N ARG A 172 1.86 -35.88 5.52
CA ARG A 172 1.04 -35.51 6.69
C ARG A 172 -0.26 -36.29 6.75
N ALA A 173 -0.98 -36.37 5.62
CA ALA A 173 -2.21 -37.17 5.52
C ALA A 173 -1.93 -38.65 5.86
N LEU A 174 -0.84 -39.20 5.34
CA LEU A 174 -0.42 -40.58 5.65
C LEU A 174 -0.02 -40.75 7.13
N ALA A 175 0.65 -39.76 7.74
CA ALA A 175 0.97 -39.79 9.16
C ALA A 175 -0.29 -39.73 10.05
N GLU A 176 -1.32 -39.00 9.62
CA GLU A 176 -2.63 -38.95 10.29
C GLU A 176 -3.40 -40.26 10.13
N GLU A 177 -3.45 -40.83 8.92
CA GLU A 177 -4.08 -42.13 8.65
C GLU A 177 -3.43 -43.23 9.51
N LEU A 178 -2.10 -43.33 9.49
CA LEU A 178 -1.35 -44.28 10.31
C LEU A 178 -1.57 -44.07 11.83
N ALA A 179 -1.80 -42.84 12.28
CA ALA A 179 -2.08 -42.55 13.68
C ALA A 179 -3.47 -43.02 14.12
N THR A 180 -4.41 -43.21 13.17
CA THR A 180 -5.77 -43.68 13.43
C THR A 180 -5.95 -45.19 13.21
N ASP A 181 -4.99 -45.84 12.56
CA ASP A 181 -5.01 -47.28 12.29
C ASP A 181 -4.46 -48.07 13.50
N PRO A 182 -5.30 -48.85 14.19
CA PRO A 182 -4.87 -49.64 15.35
C PRO A 182 -3.92 -50.79 14.99
N ASP A 183 -3.86 -51.20 13.72
CA ASP A 183 -2.98 -52.26 13.22
C ASP A 183 -1.65 -51.70 12.68
N ALA A 184 -1.48 -50.38 12.63
CA ALA A 184 -0.24 -49.76 12.23
C ALA A 184 0.84 -49.95 13.30
N GLY A 185 2.00 -50.49 12.90
CA GLY A 185 3.14 -50.64 13.81
C GLY A 185 3.60 -49.29 14.38
N GLU A 186 3.80 -49.21 15.70
CA GLU A 186 4.19 -47.97 16.40
C GLU A 186 5.43 -47.30 15.79
N ASP A 187 6.40 -48.10 15.32
CA ASP A 187 7.62 -47.61 14.67
C ASP A 187 7.34 -46.83 13.37
N LEU A 188 6.35 -47.25 12.58
CA LEU A 188 5.97 -46.58 11.33
C LEU A 188 5.28 -45.25 11.60
N VAL A 189 4.38 -45.22 12.60
CA VAL A 189 3.72 -44.00 13.06
C VAL A 189 4.75 -42.99 13.59
N ALA A 190 5.71 -43.47 14.39
CA ALA A 190 6.79 -42.65 14.94
C ALA A 190 7.69 -42.09 13.84
N ALA A 191 8.08 -42.90 12.85
CA ALA A 191 8.90 -42.47 11.72
C ALA A 191 8.19 -41.43 10.85
N ALA A 192 6.90 -41.62 10.55
CA ALA A 192 6.11 -40.67 9.76
C ALA A 192 5.97 -39.32 10.48
N ARG A 193 5.66 -39.33 11.79
CA ARG A 193 5.62 -38.11 12.62
C ARG A 193 6.97 -37.41 12.66
N GLN A 194 8.06 -38.15 12.88
CA GLN A 194 9.41 -37.59 12.91
C GLN A 194 9.78 -36.91 11.59
N ALA A 195 9.40 -37.49 10.44
CA ALA A 195 9.64 -36.90 9.13
C ALA A 195 8.88 -35.57 8.96
N VAL A 196 7.61 -35.49 9.38
CA VAL A 196 6.82 -34.25 9.35
C VAL A 196 7.44 -33.19 10.27
N THR A 197 7.76 -33.55 11.51
CA THR A 197 8.39 -32.64 12.48
C THR A 197 9.71 -32.07 11.96
N ARG A 198 10.50 -32.87 11.25
CA ARG A 198 11.74 -32.39 10.62
C ARG A 198 11.48 -31.33 9.55
N ILE A 199 10.46 -31.52 8.71
CA ILE A 199 10.08 -30.55 7.68
C ILE A 199 9.62 -29.23 8.32
N ASP A 200 8.82 -29.31 9.38
CA ASP A 200 8.35 -28.12 10.10
C ASP A 200 9.51 -27.39 10.81
N HIS A 201 10.46 -28.14 11.36
CA HIS A 201 11.70 -27.59 11.93
C HIS A 201 12.53 -26.86 10.87
N ASP A 202 12.80 -27.49 9.73
CA ASP A 202 13.58 -26.90 8.64
C ASP A 202 12.90 -25.66 8.05
N LEU A 203 11.55 -25.65 7.98
CA LEU A 203 10.79 -24.46 7.61
C LEU A 203 10.94 -23.33 8.64
N GLY A 204 10.96 -23.68 9.93
CA GLY A 204 11.24 -22.77 11.03
C GLY A 204 12.64 -22.15 10.95
N GLU A 205 13.65 -22.92 10.54
CA GLU A 205 15.01 -22.43 10.28
C GLU A 205 15.01 -21.36 9.17
N VAL A 206 14.34 -21.64 8.04
CA VAL A 206 14.20 -20.69 6.92
C VAL A 206 13.53 -19.40 7.38
N ALA A 207 12.43 -19.50 8.14
CA ALA A 207 11.75 -18.33 8.69
C ALA A 207 12.65 -17.52 9.63
N ARG A 208 13.47 -18.18 10.45
CA ARG A 208 14.42 -17.52 11.35
C ARG A 208 15.50 -16.78 10.59
N HIS A 209 16.08 -17.40 9.55
CA HIS A 209 17.09 -16.74 8.72
C HIS A 209 16.51 -15.54 7.97
N LEU A 210 15.31 -15.66 7.39
CA LEU A 210 14.63 -14.53 6.77
C LEU A 210 14.39 -13.39 7.77
N ARG A 211 13.93 -13.72 8.98
CA ARG A 211 13.76 -12.74 10.07
C ARG A 211 15.09 -12.07 10.43
N GLY A 212 16.20 -12.81 10.45
CA GLY A 212 17.54 -12.27 10.63
C GLY A 212 17.89 -11.24 9.55
N CYS A 213 17.62 -11.55 8.28
CA CYS A 213 17.81 -10.60 7.18
C CYS A 213 16.96 -9.33 7.39
N LEU A 214 15.69 -9.46 7.78
CA LEU A 214 14.81 -8.32 8.05
C LEU A 214 15.28 -7.46 9.22
N LEU A 215 15.80 -8.08 10.29
CA LEU A 215 16.34 -7.33 11.42
C LEU A 215 17.55 -6.49 11.00
N LEU A 216 18.45 -7.06 10.19
CA LEU A 216 19.60 -6.34 9.66
C LEU A 216 19.20 -5.20 8.73
N THR A 217 18.25 -5.41 7.82
CA THR A 217 17.78 -4.35 6.92
C THR A 217 17.10 -3.22 7.70
N ARG A 218 16.23 -3.54 8.68
CA ARG A 218 15.59 -2.54 9.56
C ARG A 218 16.61 -1.74 10.38
N ALA A 219 17.62 -2.41 10.94
CA ALA A 219 18.68 -1.74 11.70
C ALA A 219 19.48 -0.79 10.80
N TRP A 220 19.78 -1.22 9.57
CA TRP A 220 20.45 -0.37 8.59
C TRP A 220 19.60 0.83 8.19
N GLU A 221 18.30 0.65 7.93
CA GLU A 221 17.38 1.77 7.69
C GLU A 221 17.34 2.77 8.85
N ALA A 222 17.28 2.27 10.09
CA ALA A 222 17.29 3.13 11.27
C ALA A 222 18.57 3.97 11.34
N LYS A 223 19.72 3.38 11.00
CA LYS A 223 21.00 4.08 10.92
C LYS A 223 20.98 5.14 9.80
N LEU A 224 20.51 4.79 8.60
CA LEU A 224 20.38 5.73 7.48
C LEU A 224 19.47 6.92 7.83
N ARG A 225 18.31 6.67 8.45
CA ARG A 225 17.39 7.71 8.92
C ARG A 225 18.06 8.65 9.93
N ARG A 226 18.81 8.09 10.88
CA ARG A 226 19.55 8.88 11.87
C ARG A 226 20.62 9.75 11.21
N THR A 227 21.33 9.22 10.22
CA THR A 227 22.34 9.96 9.47
C THR A 227 21.72 11.08 8.64
N ASP A 228 20.61 10.85 7.93
CA ASP A 228 19.92 11.91 7.18
C ASP A 228 19.40 13.03 8.10
N LEU A 229 18.84 12.64 9.25
CA LEU A 229 18.36 13.59 10.25
C LEU A 229 19.50 14.46 10.80
N ALA A 230 20.65 13.86 11.12
CA ALA A 230 21.84 14.61 11.57
C ALA A 230 22.29 15.64 10.52
N HIS A 231 22.45 15.22 9.26
CA HIS A 231 22.82 16.14 8.17
C HIS A 231 21.78 17.24 7.93
N ARG A 232 20.49 16.95 8.15
CA ARG A 232 19.44 17.96 8.03
C ARG A 232 19.49 18.96 9.19
N ILE A 233 19.71 18.50 10.41
CA ILE A 233 19.91 19.35 11.59
C ILE A 233 21.13 20.24 11.38
N ASP A 234 22.27 19.68 10.97
CA ASP A 234 23.50 20.45 10.73
C ASP A 234 23.28 21.55 9.69
N ARG A 235 22.58 21.24 8.58
CA ARG A 235 22.22 22.23 7.56
C ARG A 235 21.30 23.33 8.09
N VAL A 236 20.31 22.98 8.91
CA VAL A 236 19.38 23.97 9.50
C VAL A 236 20.13 24.86 10.49
N LEU A 237 20.93 24.27 11.38
CA LEU A 237 21.73 25.00 12.37
C LEU A 237 22.76 25.92 11.71
N ALA A 238 23.35 25.53 10.59
CA ALA A 238 24.30 26.35 9.85
C ALA A 238 23.68 27.62 9.22
N VAL A 239 22.35 27.66 9.04
CA VAL A 239 21.62 28.80 8.46
C VAL A 239 21.02 29.71 9.54
N LEU A 240 20.95 29.24 10.79
CA LEU A 240 20.43 30.07 11.88
C LEU A 240 21.38 31.24 12.17
N PRO A 241 20.83 32.46 12.35
CA PRO A 241 21.65 33.62 12.65
C PRO A 241 22.41 33.43 13.95
N GLY A 242 23.68 33.82 13.93
CA GLY A 242 24.57 33.66 15.08
C GLY A 242 24.13 34.51 16.26
N ARG A 243 24.56 34.14 17.47
CA ARG A 243 24.31 34.93 18.69
C ARG A 243 24.80 36.37 18.57
N GLU A 244 25.90 36.59 17.85
CA GLU A 244 26.45 37.93 17.61
C GLU A 244 25.64 38.74 16.59
N GLU A 245 25.08 38.10 15.56
CA GLU A 245 24.18 38.77 14.61
C GLU A 245 22.89 39.23 15.29
N LEU A 246 22.30 38.37 16.14
CA LEU A 246 21.13 38.73 16.93
C LEU A 246 21.44 39.87 17.92
N ARG A 247 22.60 39.83 18.58
CA ARG A 247 23.06 40.94 19.45
C ARG A 247 23.24 42.25 18.68
N GLY A 248 23.82 42.17 17.47
CA GLY A 248 23.97 43.33 16.59
C GLY A 248 22.62 43.93 16.20
N LEU A 249 21.64 43.10 15.85
CA LEU A 249 20.27 43.54 15.55
C LEU A 249 19.59 44.18 16.77
N THR A 250 19.74 43.60 17.96
CA THR A 250 19.22 44.21 19.20
C THR A 250 19.88 45.57 19.47
N GLY A 251 21.21 45.66 19.35
CA GLY A 251 21.92 46.93 19.52
C GLY A 251 21.49 47.99 18.50
N ALA A 252 21.33 47.62 17.23
CA ALA A 252 20.83 48.52 16.20
C ALA A 252 19.39 48.99 16.48
N ALA A 253 18.53 48.09 16.96
CA ALA A 253 17.17 48.41 17.35
C ALA A 253 17.12 49.37 18.56
N GLU A 254 18.04 49.24 19.52
CA GLU A 254 18.15 50.17 20.66
C GLU A 254 18.61 51.57 20.24
N LEU A 255 19.44 51.68 19.21
CA LEU A 255 19.91 52.96 18.68
C LEU A 255 18.85 53.68 17.83
N LEU A 256 17.93 52.93 17.23
CA LEU A 256 16.93 53.46 16.29
C LEU A 256 16.06 54.57 16.89
N PRO A 257 15.45 54.42 18.10
CA PRO A 257 14.69 55.50 18.74
C PRO A 257 15.54 56.74 19.04
N ARG A 258 16.81 56.56 19.41
CA ARG A 258 17.72 57.67 19.71
C ARG A 258 18.02 58.49 18.46
N ASN A 259 18.28 57.81 17.34
CA ASN A 259 18.53 58.47 16.06
C ASN A 259 17.28 59.17 15.54
N VAL A 260 16.11 58.53 15.62
CA VAL A 260 14.83 59.15 15.24
C VAL A 260 14.55 60.37 16.10
N PHE A 261 14.72 60.26 17.43
CA PHE A 261 14.57 61.39 18.34
C PHE A 261 15.48 62.56 17.93
N ALA A 262 16.78 62.30 17.73
CA ALA A 262 17.74 63.32 17.32
C ALA A 262 17.34 64.01 16.00
N HIS A 263 16.93 63.24 14.98
CA HIS A 263 16.50 63.80 13.69
C HIS A 263 15.20 64.61 13.81
N VAL A 264 14.23 64.15 14.59
CA VAL A 264 12.96 64.85 14.82
C VAL A 264 13.19 66.15 15.57
N THR A 265 14.04 66.15 16.60
CA THR A 265 14.45 67.36 17.32
C THR A 265 15.19 68.33 16.40
N ALA A 266 16.15 67.86 15.62
CA ALA A 266 16.88 68.70 14.67
C ALA A 266 15.96 69.32 13.60
N ALA A 267 15.02 68.54 13.06
CA ALA A 267 14.04 69.03 12.09
C ALA A 267 13.16 70.13 12.69
N ARG A 268 12.66 69.91 13.91
CA ARG A 268 11.89 70.92 14.65
C ARG A 268 12.66 72.22 14.82
N ASP A 269 13.93 72.14 15.21
CA ASP A 269 14.80 73.31 15.45
C ASP A 269 14.99 74.12 14.17
N LEU A 270 15.24 73.44 13.03
CA LEU A 270 15.38 74.08 11.73
C LEU A 270 14.09 74.73 11.23
N THR A 271 12.93 74.13 11.51
CA THR A 271 11.62 74.67 11.10
C THR A 271 11.00 75.64 12.11
N GLN A 272 11.65 75.87 13.26
CA GLN A 272 11.13 76.65 14.39
C GLN A 272 9.72 76.24 14.81
N ALA A 273 9.42 74.92 14.76
CA ALA A 273 8.05 74.41 14.93
C ALA A 273 7.53 74.45 16.40
N GLY A 274 8.31 75.03 17.32
CA GLY A 274 8.00 75.07 18.75
C GLY A 274 8.24 73.73 19.46
N GLU A 275 8.28 73.75 20.79
CA GLU A 275 8.62 72.58 21.61
C GLU A 275 7.62 71.43 21.47
N PHE A 276 8.15 70.20 21.45
CA PHE A 276 7.34 68.99 21.50
C PHE A 276 6.70 68.80 22.88
N SER A 277 5.60 68.06 22.93
CA SER A 277 4.84 67.81 24.17
C SER A 277 5.67 67.12 25.26
N TRP A 278 6.64 66.27 24.89
CA TRP A 278 7.50 65.57 25.84
C TRP A 278 8.60 66.44 26.46
N GLU A 279 8.83 67.65 25.94
CA GLU A 279 9.84 68.59 26.46
C GLU A 279 9.26 69.61 27.43
N ARG A 280 7.94 69.74 27.44
CA ARG A 280 7.21 70.57 28.39
C ARG A 280 7.17 69.89 29.77
N PRO A 281 7.00 70.63 30.87
CA PRO A 281 6.80 70.02 32.17
C PRO A 281 5.56 69.10 32.16
N PRO A 282 5.55 67.99 32.91
CA PRO A 282 4.46 67.01 32.92
C PRO A 282 3.07 67.61 33.20
N SER A 283 3.01 68.72 33.93
CA SER A 283 1.78 69.50 34.21
C SER A 283 1.15 70.14 32.97
N GLN A 284 1.89 70.23 31.87
CA GLN A 284 1.48 70.86 30.61
C GLN A 284 1.38 69.83 29.47
N TRP A 285 1.56 68.55 29.77
CA TRP A 285 1.38 67.51 28.76
C TRP A 285 -0.09 67.46 28.36
N PRO A 286 -0.40 67.41 27.05
CA PRO A 286 -1.76 67.13 26.61
C PRO A 286 -2.17 65.79 27.24
N ARG A 287 -3.29 65.76 27.96
CA ARG A 287 -3.83 64.50 28.50
C ARG A 287 -4.04 63.56 27.33
N LEU A 288 -3.17 62.56 27.20
CA LEU A 288 -3.34 61.50 26.22
C LEU A 288 -4.65 60.80 26.56
N THR A 289 -5.71 61.11 25.84
CA THR A 289 -6.88 60.26 25.75
C THR A 289 -6.35 58.95 25.17
N LEU A 290 -6.16 57.96 26.04
CA LEU A 290 -5.85 56.60 25.64
C LEU A 290 -6.80 56.22 24.51
N LEU A 291 -6.24 55.94 23.33
CA LEU A 291 -6.96 55.23 22.29
C LEU A 291 -7.62 54.01 22.96
N PRO A 292 -8.93 53.79 22.76
CA PRO A 292 -9.61 52.64 23.37
C PRO A 292 -8.85 51.37 23.01
N PRO A 293 -8.69 50.42 23.96
CA PRO A 293 -7.93 49.22 23.71
C PRO A 293 -8.46 48.52 22.46
N HIS A 294 -7.55 48.20 21.54
CA HIS A 294 -7.86 47.34 20.40
C HIS A 294 -8.54 46.07 20.93
N ARG A 295 -9.82 45.92 20.62
CA ARG A 295 -10.57 44.68 20.87
C ARG A 295 -9.88 43.58 20.04
N PRO A 296 -9.36 42.51 20.66
CA PRO A 296 -8.79 41.41 19.88
C PRO A 296 -9.89 40.80 19.00
N PRO A 297 -9.57 40.35 17.76
CA PRO A 297 -10.53 39.69 16.90
C PRO A 297 -11.00 38.40 17.57
N THR A 298 -12.32 38.26 17.70
CA THR A 298 -12.97 37.03 18.16
C THR A 298 -12.55 35.86 17.27
N PRO A 299 -12.16 34.71 17.84
CA PRO A 299 -11.90 33.53 17.04
C PRO A 299 -13.19 33.08 16.33
N PRO A 300 -13.10 32.48 15.14
CA PRO A 300 -14.26 31.99 14.42
C PRO A 300 -14.92 30.88 15.23
N THR A 301 -16.18 31.08 15.59
CA THR A 301 -17.03 30.06 16.19
C THR A 301 -17.23 28.95 15.19
N THR A 302 -16.61 27.81 15.44
CA THR A 302 -16.97 26.53 14.83
C THR A 302 -18.32 26.11 15.41
N GLY A 303 -19.32 25.90 14.54
CA GLY A 303 -20.54 25.16 14.86
C GLY A 303 -21.83 25.96 14.76
N ASP A 304 -22.41 26.01 13.57
CA ASP A 304 -23.77 25.48 13.38
C ASP A 304 -24.03 25.31 11.88
N GLN A 305 -23.72 24.10 11.38
CA GLN A 305 -24.48 23.53 10.28
C GLN A 305 -25.54 22.62 10.89
N ALA A 306 -26.67 22.57 10.18
CA ALA A 306 -27.82 21.68 10.32
C ALA A 306 -28.86 22.19 11.33
N ARG A 307 -30.15 22.34 10.99
CA ARG A 307 -30.91 21.61 9.98
C ARG A 307 -32.35 22.15 9.88
N GLU A 308 -32.96 21.86 8.73
CA GLU A 308 -34.41 21.65 8.49
C GLU A 308 -35.37 22.78 8.93
N ARG A 309 -36.02 23.56 8.03
CA ARG A 309 -36.79 23.15 6.84
C ARG A 309 -37.55 21.83 7.04
N GLN A 310 -38.79 21.91 7.51
CA GLN A 310 -40.00 21.72 6.70
C GLN A 310 -41.24 21.64 7.59
N SER A 311 -42.37 22.04 6.98
CA SER A 311 -43.77 21.64 7.25
C SER A 311 -44.36 21.91 8.63
#